data_AF-A0A7J5MHT2-F1
#
_entry.id   AF-A0A7J5MHT2-F1
#
_cell.length_a   1.000
_cell.length_b   1.000
_cell.length_c   1.000
_cell.angle_alpha   90.00
_cell.angle_beta   90.00
_cell.angle_gamma   90.00
#
_symmetry.space_group_name_H-M   'P 1'
#
loop_
_entity.id
_entity.type
_entity.pdbx_description
1 polymer ?
#
loop_
_entity_poly.entity_id
_entity_poly.type
_entity_poly.pdbx_seq_one_letter_code
_entity_poly.pdbx_strand_id
1 'polypeptide(L)'
;MLITHNMKNKKLLLGIAWAWLTCLSANAEVKLPAFFSDGMVMQQQTRANLWGTATPDAPVKITTSWDKQTYKTTADAKGAWKLALSTPSAGGPYTITFDDGKLTEIRDILMGELWLCSGQSNMEMPMKGFKNQPVENSNTDVMNSRNPQLRLFTVKRSSSFTLKTDVVGTWQEAVPATVREFSATAYYFGRMIQQQLNIPVGLIVASWGGSACEAWMHPDWLKAFPEAKIPQSEADIKSKNRTPTVLYNGMLHPLIGLAMRGVIWYQGEDNYNRASTYADMFSALIRGWREEWQQGEFPFYYCQIAPYDYGIITEPGKNVINSAYLREQQAMVEHRVGNSGMAVLLDAGMKTGIHPGKKKVAGERLARLALVKTYGMKGVTAESPYYTGMEVKNDTVIVSFDRAPMWINCKDRFESYNFQVAGKDRVFYPAKAWIQRSKMLVKSERVPHPVAVRYGFENYVEGDLFGEDLPVSSFRSDDW
;
A
#
# COMPACT_ATOMS: atom_id res chain seq x y z
N MET A 1 -61.82 -77.41 -13.77
CA MET A 1 -62.36 -76.27 -14.53
C MET A 1 -62.25 -75.06 -13.61
N LEU A 2 -61.52 -74.05 -14.08
CA LEU A 2 -61.46 -72.63 -13.71
C LEU A 2 -61.96 -72.12 -12.31
N ILE A 3 -61.02 -71.45 -11.64
CA ILE A 3 -61.05 -70.02 -11.20
C ILE A 3 -61.63 -69.63 -9.81
N THR A 4 -60.67 -69.34 -8.91
CA THR A 4 -60.46 -68.17 -8.02
C THR A 4 -61.47 -67.76 -6.93
N HIS A 5 -60.94 -67.52 -5.72
CA HIS A 5 -60.83 -66.19 -5.07
C HIS A 5 -59.97 -66.34 -3.79
N ASN A 6 -58.78 -65.74 -3.69
CA ASN A 6 -58.46 -64.37 -3.29
C ASN A 6 -58.69 -64.10 -1.77
N MET A 7 -57.61 -63.87 -1.03
CA MET A 7 -57.33 -62.63 -0.25
C MET A 7 -56.28 -62.87 0.85
N LYS A 8 -55.23 -62.04 0.79
CA LYS A 8 -54.16 -61.91 1.79
C LYS A 8 -54.66 -61.16 3.03
N ASN A 9 -54.26 -61.61 4.23
CA ASN A 9 -54.11 -60.72 5.39
C ASN A 9 -53.05 -61.23 6.40
N LYS A 10 -51.97 -60.45 6.49
CA LYS A 10 -51.18 -60.03 7.68
C LYS A 10 -51.00 -61.00 8.86
N LYS A 11 -49.73 -61.40 9.10
CA LYS A 11 -49.03 -61.40 10.42
C LYS A 11 -47.52 -61.26 10.14
N LEU A 12 -46.92 -60.10 10.39
CA LEU A 12 -46.27 -59.67 11.64
C LEU A 12 -45.06 -60.56 12.00
N LEU A 13 -43.85 -60.09 11.68
CA LEU A 13 -42.62 -60.43 12.40
C LEU A 13 -41.75 -59.17 12.49
N LEU A 14 -41.69 -58.64 13.72
CA LEU A 14 -40.78 -57.60 14.16
C LEU A 14 -39.33 -58.10 14.00
N GLY A 15 -38.52 -57.35 13.26
CA GLY A 15 -37.06 -57.36 13.38
C GLY A 15 -36.64 -55.96 13.78
N ILE A 16 -36.35 -55.76 15.08
CA ILE A 16 -35.83 -54.50 15.62
C ILE A 16 -34.40 -54.33 15.09
N ALA A 17 -34.25 -53.52 14.04
CA ALA A 17 -32.95 -53.00 13.66
C ALA A 17 -32.66 -51.78 14.54
N TRP A 18 -31.88 -51.99 15.60
CA TRP A 18 -31.22 -50.91 16.33
C TRP A 18 -30.26 -50.21 15.36
N ALA A 19 -30.74 -49.12 14.76
CA ALA A 19 -29.90 -48.17 14.07
C ALA A 19 -29.00 -47.49 15.11
N TRP A 20 -27.76 -47.98 15.22
CA TRP A 20 -26.68 -47.19 15.80
C TRP A 20 -26.52 -45.95 14.91
N LEU A 21 -27.16 -44.84 15.28
CA LEU A 21 -26.72 -43.52 14.87
C LEU A 21 -25.37 -43.31 15.55
N THR A 22 -24.31 -43.74 14.89
CA THR A 22 -22.99 -43.16 15.11
C THR A 22 -23.11 -41.69 14.73
N CYS A 23 -23.32 -40.83 15.74
CA CYS A 23 -23.02 -39.42 15.60
C CYS A 23 -21.53 -39.32 15.32
N LEU A 24 -21.16 -39.33 14.04
CA LEU A 24 -19.90 -38.81 13.57
C LEU A 24 -19.89 -37.35 13.99
N SER A 25 -19.34 -37.10 15.19
CA SER A 25 -18.99 -35.77 15.61
C SER A 25 -17.93 -35.32 14.62
N ALA A 26 -18.34 -34.51 13.64
CA ALA A 26 -17.41 -33.86 12.74
C ALA A 26 -16.44 -33.10 13.66
N ASN A 27 -15.19 -33.54 13.72
CA ASN A 27 -14.12 -32.86 14.44
C ASN A 27 -13.84 -31.56 13.69
N ALA A 28 -14.62 -30.54 13.98
CA ALA A 28 -14.39 -29.22 13.45
C ALA A 28 -13.28 -28.52 14.24
N GLU A 29 -12.60 -27.64 13.55
CA GLU A 29 -11.45 -26.90 14.03
C GLU A 29 -11.65 -25.46 13.55
N VAL A 30 -11.44 -24.50 14.45
CA VAL A 30 -11.39 -23.09 14.08
C VAL A 30 -10.35 -22.89 12.98
N LYS A 31 -10.79 -22.36 11.83
CA LYS A 31 -9.91 -22.01 10.71
C LYS A 31 -9.73 -20.52 10.66
N LEU A 32 -8.47 -20.10 10.64
CA LEU A 32 -8.08 -18.71 10.61
C LEU A 32 -7.46 -18.36 9.26
N PRO A 33 -7.65 -17.13 8.76
CA PRO A 33 -6.87 -16.60 7.66
C PRO A 33 -5.36 -16.70 7.91
N ALA A 34 -4.57 -16.88 6.86
CA ALA A 34 -3.14 -17.20 6.95
C ALA A 34 -2.29 -16.16 7.72
N PHE A 35 -2.74 -14.90 7.82
CA PHE A 35 -2.06 -13.85 8.58
C PHE A 35 -2.34 -13.89 10.09
N PHE A 36 -3.34 -14.66 10.54
CA PHE A 36 -3.50 -15.04 11.94
C PHE A 36 -2.80 -16.38 12.16
N SER A 37 -1.48 -16.31 12.33
CA SER A 37 -0.62 -17.49 12.50
C SER A 37 0.59 -17.15 13.37
N ASP A 38 1.38 -18.18 13.69
CA ASP A 38 2.54 -18.04 14.56
C ASP A 38 3.52 -16.97 14.05
N GLY A 39 4.10 -16.21 14.98
CA GLY A 39 5.07 -15.15 14.65
C GLY A 39 4.45 -13.85 14.16
N MET A 40 3.12 -13.71 14.19
CA MET A 40 2.44 -12.48 13.77
C MET A 40 2.73 -11.30 14.69
N VAL A 41 2.53 -10.10 14.14
CA VAL A 41 2.42 -8.86 14.93
C VAL A 41 0.97 -8.40 14.93
N MET A 42 0.42 -8.17 16.11
CA MET A 42 -0.87 -7.52 16.27
C MET A 42 -0.69 -6.05 16.63
N GLN A 43 -1.57 -5.20 16.09
CA GLN A 43 -1.59 -3.78 16.42
C GLN A 43 -1.84 -3.60 17.93
N GLN A 44 -0.94 -2.89 18.60
CA GLN A 44 -1.04 -2.57 20.03
C GLN A 44 -2.09 -1.49 20.32
N GLN A 45 -2.54 -1.43 21.57
CA GLN A 45 -3.36 -0.36 22.13
C GLN A 45 -4.60 -0.03 21.28
N THR A 46 -5.30 -1.05 20.81
CA THR A 46 -6.51 -0.89 20.00
C THR A 46 -7.53 -1.99 20.32
N ARG A 47 -8.73 -1.88 19.72
CA ARG A 47 -9.63 -3.02 19.57
C ARG A 47 -9.27 -3.77 18.28
N ALA A 48 -8.52 -4.85 18.40
CA ALA A 48 -8.13 -5.66 17.26
C ALA A 48 -9.21 -6.70 16.91
N ASN A 49 -9.64 -6.69 15.66
CA ASN A 49 -10.56 -7.68 15.14
C ASN A 49 -9.82 -9.01 14.91
N LEU A 50 -10.45 -10.10 15.32
CA LEU A 50 -10.16 -11.47 14.90
C LEU A 50 -11.38 -12.04 14.21
N TRP A 51 -11.14 -12.88 13.20
CA TRP A 51 -12.19 -13.57 12.48
C TRP A 51 -11.66 -14.87 11.87
N GLY A 52 -12.59 -15.73 11.50
CA GLY A 52 -12.31 -17.01 10.88
C GLY A 52 -13.60 -17.77 10.59
N THR A 53 -13.46 -19.07 10.41
CA THR A 53 -14.58 -19.99 10.33
C THR A 53 -14.50 -21.06 11.41
N ALA A 54 -15.64 -21.62 11.78
CA ALA A 54 -15.80 -22.75 12.70
C ALA A 54 -17.01 -23.59 12.22
N THR A 55 -17.41 -24.59 13.01
CA THR A 55 -18.71 -25.26 12.75
C THR A 55 -19.85 -24.24 12.74
N PRO A 56 -20.80 -24.30 11.79
CA PRO A 56 -22.00 -23.49 11.83
C PRO A 56 -22.70 -23.55 13.19
N ASP A 57 -23.13 -22.39 13.69
CA ASP A 57 -23.84 -22.21 14.96
C ASP A 57 -23.06 -22.64 16.23
N ALA A 58 -21.78 -23.00 16.12
CA ALA A 58 -20.99 -23.41 17.28
C ALA A 58 -20.48 -22.20 18.10
N PRO A 59 -20.42 -22.34 19.44
CA PRO A 59 -19.76 -21.37 20.29
C PRO A 59 -18.24 -21.46 20.08
N VAL A 60 -17.60 -20.31 19.86
CA VAL A 60 -16.14 -20.17 19.76
C VAL A 60 -15.65 -19.42 21.00
N LYS A 61 -14.76 -20.05 21.77
CA LYS A 61 -14.05 -19.41 22.88
C LYS A 61 -12.66 -18.99 22.42
N ILE A 62 -12.25 -17.79 22.81
CA ILE A 62 -10.93 -17.23 22.47
C ILE A 62 -10.28 -16.77 23.77
N THR A 63 -9.12 -17.33 24.10
CA THR A 63 -8.39 -17.03 25.34
C THR A 63 -7.04 -16.42 25.01
N THR A 64 -6.73 -15.30 25.65
CA THR A 64 -5.55 -14.47 25.37
C THR A 64 -4.58 -14.52 26.54
N SER A 65 -3.29 -14.70 26.27
CA SER A 65 -2.31 -14.89 27.36
C SER A 65 -1.91 -13.61 28.10
N TRP A 66 -2.12 -12.42 27.50
CA TRP A 66 -1.74 -11.13 28.09
C TRP A 66 -2.68 -10.65 29.20
N ASP A 67 -3.97 -10.97 29.13
CA ASP A 67 -4.98 -10.60 30.14
C ASP A 67 -5.61 -11.82 30.82
N LYS A 68 -5.31 -13.04 30.33
CA LYS A 68 -5.89 -14.31 30.78
C LYS A 68 -7.42 -14.34 30.70
N GLN A 69 -8.00 -13.54 29.82
CA GLN A 69 -9.45 -13.48 29.61
C GLN A 69 -9.91 -14.48 28.57
N THR A 70 -11.13 -14.97 28.73
CA THR A 70 -11.83 -15.79 27.73
C THR A 70 -13.00 -15.02 27.15
N TYR A 71 -12.88 -14.69 25.87
CA TYR A 71 -13.90 -14.10 25.04
C TYR A 71 -14.77 -15.20 24.42
N LYS A 72 -16.04 -14.90 24.16
CA LYS A 72 -16.99 -15.84 23.54
C LYS A 72 -17.69 -15.17 22.37
N THR A 73 -17.83 -15.90 21.28
CA THR A 73 -18.69 -15.56 20.15
C THR A 73 -19.37 -16.84 19.64
N THR A 74 -20.29 -16.70 18.69
CA THR A 74 -20.95 -17.83 18.02
C THR A 74 -20.74 -17.68 16.53
N ALA A 75 -20.35 -18.75 15.85
CA ALA A 75 -20.27 -18.78 14.40
C ALA A 75 -21.68 -18.70 13.80
N ASP A 76 -21.82 -18.01 12.66
CA ASP A 76 -23.10 -17.92 11.97
C ASP A 76 -23.48 -19.24 11.27
N ALA A 77 -24.63 -19.26 10.60
CA ALA A 77 -25.12 -20.42 9.86
C ALA A 77 -24.20 -20.85 8.69
N LYS A 78 -23.23 -20.01 8.29
CA LYS A 78 -22.20 -20.32 7.29
C LYS A 78 -20.84 -20.65 7.94
N GLY A 79 -20.78 -20.67 9.27
CA GLY A 79 -19.59 -20.94 10.06
C GLY A 79 -18.69 -19.72 10.27
N ALA A 80 -19.02 -18.53 9.76
CA ALA A 80 -18.19 -17.35 9.94
C ALA A 80 -18.36 -16.75 11.34
N TRP A 81 -17.26 -16.31 11.94
CA TRP A 81 -17.29 -15.60 13.21
C TRP A 81 -16.32 -14.41 13.19
N LYS A 82 -16.64 -13.39 13.98
CA LYS A 82 -15.79 -12.22 14.19
C LYS A 82 -15.94 -11.75 15.63
N LEU A 83 -14.86 -11.30 16.24
CA LEU A 83 -14.90 -10.55 17.50
C LEU A 83 -13.76 -9.55 17.58
N ALA A 84 -13.90 -8.55 18.44
CA ALA A 84 -12.86 -7.58 18.73
C ALA A 84 -12.34 -7.77 20.16
N LEU A 85 -11.03 -7.79 20.32
CA LEU A 85 -10.34 -7.88 21.61
C LEU A 85 -9.50 -6.63 21.87
N SER A 86 -9.26 -6.31 23.13
CA SER A 86 -8.38 -5.19 23.49
C SER A 86 -6.93 -5.67 23.52
N THR A 87 -6.04 -5.01 22.77
CA THR A 87 -4.61 -5.33 22.75
C THR A 87 -3.83 -4.45 23.75
N PRO A 88 -2.82 -5.01 24.46
CA PRO A 88 -2.01 -4.24 25.39
C PRO A 88 -1.04 -3.32 24.64
N SER A 89 -0.19 -2.61 25.39
CA SER A 89 1.01 -1.97 24.84
C SER A 89 1.98 -3.00 24.26
N ALA A 90 2.97 -2.51 23.52
CA ALA A 90 3.99 -3.31 22.87
C ALA A 90 4.67 -4.30 23.82
N GLY A 91 4.94 -5.51 23.32
CA GLY A 91 5.50 -6.60 24.12
C GLY A 91 5.24 -7.97 23.51
N GLY A 92 5.37 -9.01 24.34
CA GLY A 92 5.27 -10.42 23.95
C GLY A 92 6.60 -11.17 24.17
N PRO A 93 6.70 -12.41 23.67
CA PRO A 93 5.70 -13.13 22.88
C PRO A 93 4.47 -13.52 23.70
N TYR A 94 3.30 -13.44 23.07
CA TYR A 94 2.02 -13.89 23.62
C TYR A 94 1.47 -15.09 22.83
N THR A 95 0.36 -15.65 23.32
CA THR A 95 -0.40 -16.70 22.66
C THR A 95 -1.90 -16.38 22.68
N ILE A 96 -2.63 -16.91 21.70
CA ILE A 96 -4.09 -16.92 21.66
C ILE A 96 -4.55 -18.35 21.40
N THR A 97 -5.48 -18.84 22.23
CA THR A 97 -6.09 -20.15 22.07
C THR A 97 -7.54 -20.01 21.65
N PHE A 98 -7.93 -20.73 20.61
CA PHE A 98 -9.29 -20.83 20.08
C PHE A 98 -9.83 -22.22 20.40
N ASP A 99 -11.10 -22.30 20.81
CA ASP A 99 -11.78 -23.55 21.18
C ASP A 99 -13.24 -23.52 20.69
N ASP A 100 -13.55 -24.39 19.73
CA ASP A 100 -14.92 -24.71 19.27
C ASP A 100 -15.27 -26.18 19.56
N GLY A 101 -14.54 -26.83 20.47
CA GLY A 101 -14.53 -28.28 20.69
C GLY A 101 -13.16 -28.90 20.38
N LYS A 102 -12.34 -28.25 19.56
CA LYS A 102 -10.93 -28.57 19.34
C LYS A 102 -10.05 -27.34 19.59
N LEU A 103 -8.96 -27.52 20.33
CA LEU A 103 -8.01 -26.43 20.60
C LEU A 103 -7.14 -26.13 19.37
N THR A 104 -7.11 -24.86 18.99
CA THR A 104 -6.17 -24.27 18.03
C THR A 104 -5.41 -23.16 18.75
N GLU A 105 -4.09 -23.10 18.63
CA GLU A 105 -3.29 -22.08 19.32
C GLU A 105 -2.40 -21.34 18.33
N ILE A 106 -2.37 -20.01 18.42
CA ILE A 106 -1.36 -19.17 17.79
C ILE A 106 -0.33 -18.78 18.85
N ARG A 107 0.94 -18.93 18.50
CA ARG A 107 2.12 -18.67 19.35
C ARG A 107 2.98 -17.56 18.80
N ASP A 108 3.92 -17.08 19.62
CA ASP A 108 4.90 -16.05 19.23
C ASP A 108 4.26 -14.77 18.68
N ILE A 109 3.20 -14.30 19.35
CA ILE A 109 2.50 -13.09 18.95
C ILE A 109 3.19 -11.89 19.59
N LEU A 110 3.67 -10.96 18.76
CA LEU A 110 4.20 -9.68 19.23
C LEU A 110 3.11 -8.61 19.17
N MET A 111 3.02 -7.78 20.21
CA MET A 111 2.20 -6.57 20.21
C MET A 111 3.07 -5.40 19.77
N GLY A 112 2.64 -4.65 18.76
CA GLY A 112 3.44 -3.56 18.22
C GLY A 112 2.72 -2.80 17.12
N GLU A 113 3.47 -2.31 16.14
CA GLU A 113 2.93 -1.53 15.02
C GLU A 113 2.81 -2.40 13.78
N LEU A 114 1.60 -2.52 13.23
CA LEU A 114 1.33 -3.30 12.03
C LEU A 114 1.06 -2.38 10.84
N TRP A 115 1.78 -2.57 9.74
CA TRP A 115 1.63 -1.74 8.53
C TRP A 115 1.33 -2.60 7.30
N LEU A 116 0.34 -2.16 6.52
CA LEU A 116 0.04 -2.72 5.21
C LEU A 116 0.86 -1.97 4.14
N CYS A 117 1.61 -2.72 3.34
CA CYS A 117 2.50 -2.21 2.30
C CYS A 117 1.96 -2.66 0.95
N SER A 118 1.48 -1.75 0.11
CA SER A 118 0.77 -2.11 -1.13
C SER A 118 1.18 -1.26 -2.33
N GLY A 119 0.69 -1.65 -3.51
CA GLY A 119 1.00 -1.03 -4.79
C GLY A 119 1.52 -2.04 -5.81
N GLN A 120 2.46 -1.59 -6.65
CA GLN A 120 2.98 -2.37 -7.78
C GLN A 120 4.45 -2.77 -7.60
N SER A 121 5.20 -2.90 -8.70
CA SER A 121 6.55 -3.46 -8.76
C SER A 121 7.56 -2.69 -7.91
N ASN A 122 7.39 -1.38 -7.77
CA ASN A 122 8.27 -0.56 -6.96
C ASN A 122 8.04 -0.69 -5.44
N MET A 123 6.84 -1.11 -5.01
CA MET A 123 6.59 -1.66 -3.67
C MET A 123 7.11 -3.10 -3.57
N GLU A 124 6.88 -3.92 -4.60
CA GLU A 124 7.17 -5.36 -4.58
C GLU A 124 8.67 -5.70 -4.60
N MET A 125 9.49 -4.87 -5.25
CA MET A 125 10.90 -5.14 -5.54
C MET A 125 11.64 -5.64 -4.30
N PRO A 126 12.16 -6.88 -4.32
CA PRO A 126 12.79 -7.46 -3.14
C PRO A 126 14.15 -6.81 -2.88
N MET A 127 14.71 -6.98 -1.68
CA MET A 127 16.05 -6.47 -1.33
C MET A 127 17.14 -6.95 -2.29
N LYS A 128 17.05 -8.17 -2.82
CA LYS A 128 17.98 -8.66 -3.86
C LYS A 128 17.85 -7.94 -5.22
N GLY A 129 16.81 -7.13 -5.41
CA GLY A 129 16.46 -6.50 -6.67
C GLY A 129 15.78 -7.44 -7.67
N PHE A 130 15.45 -6.88 -8.83
CA PHE A 130 15.03 -7.68 -9.99
C PHE A 130 16.25 -8.02 -10.86
N LYS A 131 16.05 -8.88 -11.86
CA LYS A 131 17.12 -9.21 -12.82
C LYS A 131 17.67 -7.92 -13.45
N ASN A 132 18.99 -7.74 -13.36
CA ASN A 132 19.74 -6.57 -13.84
C ASN A 132 19.32 -5.22 -13.22
N GLN A 133 18.57 -5.23 -12.13
CA GLN A 133 18.07 -4.03 -11.45
C GLN A 133 18.34 -4.20 -9.96
N PRO A 134 19.57 -3.98 -9.50
CA PRO A 134 19.93 -4.16 -8.09
C PRO A 134 19.33 -3.05 -7.22
N VAL A 135 19.05 -3.38 -5.96
CA VAL A 135 18.82 -2.38 -4.92
C VAL A 135 20.18 -1.92 -4.38
N GLU A 136 20.38 -0.60 -4.28
CA GLU A 136 21.61 -0.01 -3.76
C GLU A 136 21.84 -0.45 -2.31
N ASN A 137 23.09 -0.75 -1.95
CA ASN A 137 23.54 -1.23 -0.63
C ASN A 137 22.88 -2.52 -0.11
N SER A 138 22.09 -3.21 -0.94
CA SER A 138 21.29 -4.37 -0.55
C SER A 138 22.07 -5.47 0.18
N ASN A 139 23.24 -5.88 -0.31
CA ASN A 139 23.99 -6.96 0.34
C ASN A 139 24.42 -6.61 1.76
N THR A 140 24.90 -5.38 2.00
CA THR A 140 25.30 -4.92 3.33
C THR A 140 24.10 -4.80 4.25
N ASP A 141 23.00 -4.22 3.77
CA ASP A 141 21.79 -4.07 4.56
C ASP A 141 21.13 -5.43 4.88
N VAL A 142 21.15 -6.39 3.94
CA VAL A 142 20.70 -7.78 4.15
C VAL A 142 21.60 -8.50 5.15
N MET A 143 22.91 -8.34 5.07
CA MET A 143 23.86 -8.96 6.02
C MET A 143 23.57 -8.53 7.47
N ASN A 144 23.24 -7.24 7.67
CA ASN A 144 22.97 -6.65 8.97
C ASN A 144 21.49 -6.70 9.37
N SER A 145 20.67 -7.50 8.69
CA SER A 145 19.21 -7.39 8.78
C SER A 145 18.55 -8.17 9.93
N ARG A 146 19.30 -8.97 10.69
CA ARG A 146 18.76 -9.77 11.79
C ARG A 146 18.10 -8.86 12.83
N ASN A 147 16.79 -9.00 12.98
CA ASN A 147 16.00 -8.23 13.93
C ASN A 147 14.76 -9.04 14.37
N PRO A 148 14.76 -9.62 15.59
CA PRO A 148 13.63 -10.41 16.07
C PRO A 148 12.36 -9.57 16.31
N GLN A 149 12.48 -8.25 16.42
CA GLN A 149 11.35 -7.33 16.62
C GLN A 149 10.71 -6.87 15.30
N LEU A 150 11.20 -7.34 14.15
CA LEU A 150 10.62 -7.04 12.84
C LEU A 150 10.09 -8.33 12.19
N ARG A 151 8.79 -8.39 11.94
CA ARG A 151 8.10 -9.55 11.34
C ARG A 151 7.60 -9.20 9.94
N LEU A 152 7.79 -10.12 9.01
CA LEU A 152 7.57 -9.93 7.58
C LEU A 152 6.53 -10.92 7.07
N PHE A 153 5.52 -10.45 6.35
CA PHE A 153 4.52 -11.28 5.69
C PHE A 153 4.32 -10.81 4.26
N THR A 154 4.46 -11.71 3.29
CA THR A 154 4.20 -11.41 1.88
C THR A 154 2.97 -12.17 1.42
N VAL A 155 1.94 -11.44 0.98
CA VAL A 155 0.75 -12.00 0.33
C VAL A 155 1.15 -12.50 -1.05
N LYS A 156 0.92 -13.79 -1.32
CA LYS A 156 1.11 -14.38 -2.64
C LYS A 156 0.16 -13.72 -3.63
N ARG A 157 0.70 -13.36 -4.79
CA ARG A 157 -0.03 -12.86 -5.95
C ARG A 157 -1.27 -13.71 -6.25
N SER A 158 -2.45 -13.08 -6.19
CA SER A 158 -3.73 -13.73 -6.42
C SER A 158 -4.70 -12.78 -7.11
N SER A 159 -5.21 -13.17 -8.26
CA SER A 159 -6.19 -12.40 -9.03
C SER A 159 -7.51 -13.14 -8.94
N SER A 160 -8.61 -12.44 -8.66
CA SER A 160 -9.91 -13.10 -8.62
C SER A 160 -11.08 -12.24 -9.08
N PHE A 161 -12.00 -12.88 -9.80
CA PHE A 161 -13.29 -12.29 -10.13
C PHE A 161 -14.21 -12.19 -8.90
N THR A 162 -14.09 -13.11 -7.95
CA THR A 162 -14.90 -13.16 -6.73
C THR A 162 -14.09 -12.81 -5.49
N LEU A 163 -14.76 -12.26 -4.47
CA LEU A 163 -14.13 -11.92 -3.19
C LEU A 163 -13.51 -13.17 -2.55
N LYS A 164 -12.26 -13.06 -2.11
CA LYS A 164 -11.58 -14.07 -1.31
C LYS A 164 -11.62 -13.67 0.16
N THR A 165 -11.69 -14.66 1.05
CA THR A 165 -11.72 -14.46 2.50
C THR A 165 -10.39 -14.80 3.17
N ASP A 166 -9.41 -15.27 2.39
CA ASP A 166 -8.08 -15.65 2.86
C ASP A 166 -7.01 -15.36 1.79
N VAL A 167 -5.76 -15.29 2.22
CA VAL A 167 -4.55 -15.15 1.40
C VAL A 167 -3.63 -16.35 1.60
N VAL A 168 -2.63 -16.46 0.72
CA VAL A 168 -1.50 -17.37 0.95
C VAL A 168 -0.30 -16.54 1.35
N GLY A 169 0.32 -16.85 2.49
CA GLY A 169 1.51 -16.19 3.01
C GLY A 169 1.92 -16.79 4.34
N THR A 170 3.09 -16.44 4.84
CA THR A 170 3.61 -16.89 6.14
C THR A 170 4.38 -15.76 6.80
N TRP A 171 4.27 -15.65 8.13
CA TRP A 171 5.10 -14.75 8.91
C TRP A 171 6.53 -15.28 9.01
N GLN A 172 7.49 -14.36 8.88
CA GLN A 172 8.91 -14.66 8.97
C GLN A 172 9.60 -13.59 9.82
N GLU A 173 10.56 -13.99 10.64
CA GLU A 173 11.45 -13.04 11.31
C GLU A 173 12.33 -12.33 10.29
N ALA A 174 12.70 -11.06 10.55
CA ALA A 174 13.70 -10.38 9.73
C ALA A 174 15.09 -10.97 9.99
N VAL A 175 15.59 -11.76 9.04
CA VAL A 175 16.95 -12.32 9.01
C VAL A 175 17.48 -12.24 7.57
N PRO A 176 18.79 -12.40 7.33
CA PRO A 176 19.35 -12.23 5.99
C PRO A 176 18.63 -13.02 4.89
N ALA A 177 18.23 -14.27 5.15
CA ALA A 177 17.53 -15.10 4.17
C ALA A 177 16.14 -14.57 3.79
N THR A 178 15.38 -14.06 4.75
CA THR A 178 13.99 -13.63 4.58
C THR A 178 13.92 -12.19 4.07
N VAL A 179 14.77 -11.31 4.60
CA VAL A 179 14.90 -9.90 4.18
C VAL A 179 15.37 -9.80 2.74
N ARG A 180 16.28 -10.67 2.29
CA ARG A 180 16.74 -10.74 0.90
C ARG A 180 15.59 -10.85 -0.10
N GLU A 181 14.53 -11.56 0.26
CA GLU A 181 13.37 -11.87 -0.57
C GLU A 181 12.18 -10.92 -0.32
N PHE A 182 12.26 -10.07 0.71
CA PHE A 182 11.19 -9.16 1.08
C PHE A 182 11.30 -7.81 0.38
N SER A 183 10.17 -7.10 0.24
CA SER A 183 10.09 -5.76 -0.34
C SER A 183 11.14 -4.82 0.27
N ALA A 184 11.98 -4.24 -0.57
CA ALA A 184 13.03 -3.32 -0.14
C ALA A 184 12.45 -2.05 0.45
N THR A 185 11.48 -1.43 -0.22
CA THR A 185 10.80 -0.22 0.26
C THR A 185 10.15 -0.45 1.62
N ALA A 186 9.38 -1.54 1.76
CA ALA A 186 8.71 -1.87 3.02
C ALA A 186 9.73 -2.22 4.12
N TYR A 187 10.78 -2.98 3.80
CA TYR A 187 11.83 -3.31 4.76
C TYR A 187 12.51 -2.05 5.32
N TYR A 188 12.95 -1.13 4.46
CA TYR A 188 13.59 0.10 4.91
C TYR A 188 12.65 0.99 5.73
N PHE A 189 11.36 1.03 5.36
CA PHE A 189 10.33 1.67 6.16
C PHE A 189 10.24 1.05 7.56
N GLY A 190 9.94 -0.25 7.65
CA GLY A 190 9.73 -0.91 8.93
C GLY A 190 10.97 -0.99 9.80
N ARG A 191 12.18 -1.11 9.20
CA ARG A 191 13.45 -1.02 9.92
C ARG A 191 13.59 0.32 10.62
N MET A 192 13.31 1.42 9.93
CA MET A 192 13.40 2.75 10.53
C MET A 192 12.34 2.95 11.63
N ILE A 193 11.08 2.55 11.39
CA ILE A 193 10.02 2.62 12.41
C ILE A 193 10.41 1.81 13.66
N GLN A 194 10.87 0.58 13.47
CA GLN A 194 11.28 -0.31 14.57
C GLN A 194 12.44 0.30 15.36
N GLN A 195 13.46 0.83 14.69
CA GLN A 195 14.62 1.46 15.34
C GLN A 195 14.26 2.71 16.13
N GLN A 196 13.38 3.56 15.60
CA GLN A 196 13.04 4.83 16.24
C GLN A 196 12.01 4.69 17.35
N LEU A 197 11.10 3.72 17.25
CA LEU A 197 10.09 3.46 18.28
C LEU A 197 10.53 2.42 19.31
N ASN A 198 11.52 1.59 18.98
CA ASN A 198 12.05 0.52 19.82
C ASN A 198 10.97 -0.47 20.34
N ILE A 199 10.06 -0.87 19.45
CA ILE A 199 8.95 -1.79 19.71
C ILE A 199 8.82 -2.78 18.53
N PRO A 200 8.05 -3.89 18.66
CA PRO A 200 7.77 -4.77 17.53
C PRO A 200 7.11 -4.03 16.36
N VAL A 201 7.48 -4.42 15.14
CA VAL A 201 6.89 -3.94 13.90
C VAL A 201 6.57 -5.12 12.99
N GLY A 202 5.35 -5.16 12.48
CA GLY A 202 4.89 -6.11 11.47
C GLY A 202 4.67 -5.42 10.14
N LEU A 203 5.11 -6.05 9.05
CA LEU A 203 4.87 -5.58 7.69
C LEU A 203 4.15 -6.65 6.88
N ILE A 204 2.95 -6.31 6.38
CA ILE A 204 2.22 -7.15 5.43
C ILE A 204 2.36 -6.52 4.04
N VAL A 205 3.03 -7.21 3.12
CA VAL A 205 3.17 -6.77 1.72
C VAL A 205 2.09 -7.41 0.87
N ALA A 206 1.19 -6.57 0.32
CA ALA A 206 0.19 -6.95 -0.66
C ALA A 206 0.40 -6.10 -1.92
N SER A 207 1.28 -6.56 -2.82
CA SER A 207 1.67 -5.83 -4.03
C SER A 207 1.82 -6.76 -5.23
N TRP A 208 1.61 -6.24 -6.44
CA TRP A 208 1.88 -6.99 -7.67
C TRP A 208 2.41 -6.07 -8.78
N GLY A 209 3.63 -6.35 -9.26
CA GLY A 209 4.23 -5.67 -10.40
C GLY A 209 3.29 -5.41 -11.58
N GLY A 210 3.27 -4.16 -12.07
CA GLY A 210 2.43 -3.71 -13.18
C GLY A 210 0.94 -3.53 -12.85
N SER A 211 0.54 -3.54 -11.57
CA SER A 211 -0.86 -3.29 -11.23
C SER A 211 -1.27 -1.84 -11.42
N ALA A 212 -2.46 -1.64 -11.98
CA ALA A 212 -3.11 -0.34 -12.07
C ALA A 212 -3.86 0.00 -10.77
N CYS A 213 -4.07 1.28 -10.47
CA CYS A 213 -4.80 1.75 -9.29
C CYS A 213 -6.19 1.10 -9.19
N GLU A 214 -6.91 1.06 -10.30
CA GLU A 214 -8.25 0.49 -10.45
C GLU A 214 -8.32 -1.02 -10.14
N ALA A 215 -7.22 -1.76 -10.21
CA ALA A 215 -7.19 -3.17 -9.85
C ALA A 215 -7.40 -3.40 -8.33
N TRP A 216 -7.11 -2.38 -7.52
CA TRP A 216 -7.17 -2.39 -6.06
C TRP A 216 -8.44 -1.74 -5.48
N MET A 217 -9.43 -1.47 -6.33
CA MET A 217 -10.66 -0.77 -5.96
C MET A 217 -11.88 -1.70 -5.97
N HIS A 218 -12.77 -1.52 -4.99
CA HIS A 218 -14.10 -2.11 -5.00
C HIS A 218 -14.87 -1.63 -6.26
N PRO A 219 -15.69 -2.48 -6.90
CA PRO A 219 -16.36 -2.14 -8.16
C PRO A 219 -17.29 -0.92 -8.02
N ASP A 220 -17.88 -0.69 -6.85
CA ASP A 220 -18.76 0.46 -6.65
C ASP A 220 -18.03 1.81 -6.74
N TRP A 221 -16.79 1.88 -6.27
CA TRP A 221 -15.98 3.11 -6.36
C TRP A 221 -15.61 3.43 -7.81
N LEU A 222 -15.45 2.39 -8.63
CA LEU A 222 -15.09 2.50 -10.04
C LEU A 222 -16.22 3.00 -10.93
N LYS A 223 -17.48 3.04 -10.45
CA LYS A 223 -18.61 3.62 -11.19
C LYS A 223 -18.39 5.10 -11.55
N ALA A 224 -17.56 5.82 -10.77
CA ALA A 224 -17.17 7.19 -11.06
C ALA A 224 -16.14 7.32 -12.21
N PHE A 225 -15.56 6.20 -12.67
CA PHE A 225 -14.49 6.15 -13.66
C PHE A 225 -14.86 5.18 -14.80
N PRO A 226 -15.75 5.58 -15.73
CA PRO A 226 -16.31 4.67 -16.74
C PRO A 226 -15.28 4.04 -17.69
N GLU A 227 -14.11 4.65 -17.84
CA GLU A 227 -12.99 4.08 -18.61
C GLU A 227 -12.37 2.85 -17.92
N ALA A 228 -12.51 2.71 -16.60
CA ALA A 228 -12.11 1.53 -15.84
C ALA A 228 -13.17 0.43 -15.96
N LYS A 229 -13.07 -0.37 -17.02
CA LYS A 229 -14.05 -1.43 -17.34
C LYS A 229 -14.05 -2.56 -16.31
N ILE A 230 -15.05 -2.56 -15.43
CA ILE A 230 -15.26 -3.60 -14.41
C ILE A 230 -15.61 -4.92 -15.10
N PRO A 231 -14.89 -6.03 -14.83
CA PRO A 231 -15.19 -7.32 -15.43
C PRO A 231 -16.60 -7.80 -15.03
N GLN A 232 -17.34 -8.42 -15.95
CA GLN A 232 -18.65 -9.02 -15.69
C GLN A 232 -18.57 -10.55 -15.56
N SER A 233 -17.45 -11.13 -15.97
CA SER A 233 -17.14 -12.55 -15.86
C SER A 233 -15.63 -12.78 -15.75
N GLU A 234 -15.22 -14.00 -15.39
CA GLU A 234 -13.80 -14.39 -15.40
C GLU A 234 -13.14 -14.23 -16.78
N ALA A 235 -13.91 -14.40 -17.86
CA ALA A 235 -13.42 -14.25 -19.23
C ALA A 235 -13.02 -12.80 -19.57
N ASP A 236 -13.51 -11.81 -18.81
CA ASP A 236 -13.17 -10.40 -18.99
C ASP A 236 -11.81 -10.03 -18.37
N ILE A 237 -11.24 -10.91 -17.54
CA ILE A 237 -9.92 -10.70 -16.93
C ILE A 237 -8.83 -10.91 -17.99
N LYS A 238 -8.48 -9.83 -18.69
CA LYS A 238 -7.39 -9.83 -19.70
C LYS A 238 -6.01 -9.70 -19.07
N SER A 239 -5.91 -9.13 -17.87
CA SER A 239 -4.67 -9.01 -17.12
C SER A 239 -4.93 -9.26 -15.64
N LYS A 240 -4.16 -10.20 -15.06
CA LYS A 240 -4.31 -10.63 -13.65
C LYS A 240 -4.03 -9.52 -12.64
N ASN A 241 -3.36 -8.46 -13.05
CA ASN A 241 -2.88 -7.39 -12.18
C ASN A 241 -3.37 -6.00 -12.60
N ARG A 242 -3.88 -5.83 -13.84
CA ARG A 242 -4.38 -4.54 -14.35
C ARG A 242 -5.89 -4.47 -14.48
N THR A 243 -6.56 -5.61 -14.67
CA THR A 243 -8.03 -5.60 -14.79
C THR A 243 -8.61 -5.00 -13.50
N PRO A 244 -9.57 -4.06 -13.58
CA PRO A 244 -10.13 -3.44 -12.39
C PRO A 244 -10.69 -4.46 -11.39
N THR A 245 -10.62 -4.15 -10.09
CA THR A 245 -11.18 -4.94 -8.98
C THR A 245 -10.52 -6.30 -8.68
N VAL A 246 -9.77 -6.91 -9.61
CA VAL A 246 -9.32 -8.31 -9.41
C VAL A 246 -8.30 -8.49 -8.28
N LEU A 247 -7.50 -7.47 -7.98
CA LEU A 247 -6.55 -7.49 -6.85
C LEU A 247 -7.21 -7.05 -5.55
N TYR A 248 -8.20 -6.15 -5.61
CA TYR A 248 -9.09 -5.89 -4.48
C TYR A 248 -9.68 -7.21 -3.97
N ASN A 249 -10.30 -7.98 -4.86
CA ASN A 249 -10.94 -9.24 -4.51
C ASN A 249 -9.95 -10.31 -3.99
N GLY A 250 -8.82 -10.46 -4.68
CA GLY A 250 -7.91 -11.59 -4.49
C GLY A 250 -6.83 -11.39 -3.44
N MET A 251 -6.43 -10.14 -3.14
CA MET A 251 -5.30 -9.84 -2.27
C MET A 251 -5.64 -8.85 -1.15
N LEU A 252 -6.51 -7.87 -1.40
CA LEU A 252 -6.84 -6.85 -0.40
C LEU A 252 -8.00 -7.28 0.51
N HIS A 253 -9.12 -7.72 -0.07
CA HIS A 253 -10.35 -8.03 0.64
C HIS A 253 -10.17 -9.00 1.82
N PRO A 254 -9.36 -10.08 1.70
CA PRO A 254 -9.06 -10.93 2.86
C PRO A 254 -8.46 -10.20 4.08
N LEU A 255 -7.78 -9.07 3.88
CA LEU A 255 -7.09 -8.30 4.91
C LEU A 255 -7.99 -7.20 5.52
N ILE A 256 -9.13 -6.89 4.89
CA ILE A 256 -10.03 -5.81 5.30
C ILE A 256 -10.52 -6.08 6.72
N GLY A 257 -10.39 -5.06 7.58
CA GLY A 257 -10.76 -5.14 8.99
C GLY A 257 -9.64 -5.60 9.93
N LEU A 258 -8.46 -5.95 9.40
CA LEU A 258 -7.26 -6.19 10.21
C LEU A 258 -6.87 -4.88 10.89
N ALA A 259 -6.76 -4.90 12.22
CA ALA A 259 -6.31 -3.72 12.94
C ALA A 259 -4.85 -3.43 12.62
N MET A 260 -4.58 -2.22 12.13
CA MET A 260 -3.26 -1.81 11.65
C MET A 260 -3.01 -0.35 11.99
N ARG A 261 -1.75 0.08 12.04
CA ARG A 261 -1.44 1.50 12.25
C ARG A 261 -1.75 2.31 11.02
N GLY A 262 -1.42 1.83 9.82
CA GLY A 262 -1.61 2.56 8.58
C GLY A 262 -1.10 1.82 7.35
N VAL A 263 -1.09 2.54 6.22
CA VAL A 263 -0.72 2.01 4.91
C VAL A 263 0.46 2.78 4.34
N ILE A 264 1.39 2.05 3.71
CA ILE A 264 2.32 2.62 2.73
C ILE A 264 2.01 2.12 1.32
N TRP A 265 2.07 3.02 0.35
CA TRP A 265 1.67 2.75 -1.03
C TRP A 265 2.72 3.22 -2.04
N TYR A 266 3.09 2.34 -2.97
CA TYR A 266 3.99 2.72 -4.07
C TYR A 266 3.47 2.18 -5.40
N GLN A 267 2.72 3.04 -6.08
CA GLN A 267 2.09 2.77 -7.36
C GLN A 267 1.91 4.07 -8.16
N GLY A 268 1.83 3.90 -9.47
CA GLY A 268 1.43 4.94 -10.40
C GLY A 268 1.96 4.67 -11.81
N GLU A 269 3.06 3.93 -11.93
CA GLU A 269 3.74 3.76 -13.21
C GLU A 269 2.89 3.05 -14.26
N ASP A 270 1.87 2.25 -13.89
CA ASP A 270 0.91 1.67 -14.85
C ASP A 270 -0.23 2.63 -15.26
N ASN A 271 -0.43 3.71 -14.50
CA ASN A 271 -1.40 4.77 -14.75
C ASN A 271 -0.80 6.03 -15.40
N TYR A 272 0.50 6.04 -15.72
CA TYR A 272 1.21 7.22 -16.25
C TYR A 272 0.53 7.84 -17.48
N ASN A 273 -0.09 7.00 -18.32
CA ASN A 273 -0.77 7.39 -19.55
C ASN A 273 -2.25 7.78 -19.36
N ARG A 274 -2.76 7.75 -18.12
CA ARG A 274 -4.13 8.10 -17.73
C ARG A 274 -4.13 9.07 -16.55
N ALA A 275 -3.15 9.98 -16.54
CA ALA A 275 -2.91 10.87 -15.41
C ALA A 275 -4.14 11.73 -15.04
N SER A 276 -4.92 12.20 -16.02
CA SER A 276 -6.00 13.18 -15.82
C SER A 276 -7.08 12.77 -14.81
N THR A 277 -7.28 11.47 -14.55
CA THR A 277 -8.26 10.96 -13.58
C THR A 277 -7.62 10.40 -12.32
N TYR A 278 -6.29 10.39 -12.23
CA TYR A 278 -5.57 9.66 -11.19
C TYR A 278 -5.80 10.25 -9.80
N ALA A 279 -5.80 11.58 -9.65
CA ALA A 279 -5.98 12.19 -8.33
C ALA A 279 -7.37 11.87 -7.74
N ASP A 280 -8.42 11.87 -8.56
CA ASP A 280 -9.77 11.50 -8.13
C ASP A 280 -9.87 10.01 -7.81
N MET A 281 -9.32 9.15 -8.69
CA MET A 281 -9.32 7.70 -8.51
C MET A 281 -8.56 7.28 -7.25
N PHE A 282 -7.36 7.83 -7.03
CA PHE A 282 -6.57 7.48 -5.87
C PHE A 282 -7.17 8.06 -4.58
N SER A 283 -7.79 9.24 -4.63
CA SER A 283 -8.56 9.76 -3.48
C SER A 283 -9.75 8.86 -3.13
N ALA A 284 -10.48 8.36 -4.14
CA ALA A 284 -11.58 7.42 -3.96
C ALA A 284 -11.10 6.08 -3.38
N LEU A 285 -9.95 5.58 -3.84
CA LEU A 285 -9.31 4.38 -3.27
C LEU A 285 -9.01 4.56 -1.78
N ILE A 286 -8.35 5.66 -1.39
CA ILE A 286 -7.97 5.91 0.01
C ILE A 286 -9.21 6.00 0.90
N ARG A 287 -10.23 6.75 0.48
CA ARG A 287 -11.49 6.87 1.24
C ARG A 287 -12.22 5.53 1.33
N GLY A 288 -12.33 4.81 0.21
CA GLY A 288 -12.97 3.49 0.18
C GLY A 288 -12.29 2.48 1.09
N TRP A 289 -10.95 2.46 1.13
CA TRP A 289 -10.21 1.60 2.06
C TRP A 289 -10.50 1.98 3.51
N ARG A 290 -10.54 3.27 3.85
CA ARG A 290 -10.87 3.75 5.21
C ARG A 290 -12.30 3.36 5.61
N GLU A 291 -13.25 3.48 4.70
CA GLU A 291 -14.64 3.09 4.89
C GLU A 291 -14.79 1.58 5.16
N GLU A 292 -14.16 0.73 4.33
CA GLU A 292 -14.22 -0.73 4.47
C GLU A 292 -13.50 -1.23 5.74
N TRP A 293 -12.37 -0.64 6.11
CA TRP A 293 -11.65 -1.02 7.33
C TRP A 293 -12.38 -0.59 8.62
N GLN A 294 -13.24 0.42 8.54
CA GLN A 294 -13.96 0.99 9.69
C GLN A 294 -13.03 1.38 10.85
N GLN A 295 -11.81 1.85 10.54
CA GLN A 295 -10.79 2.23 11.50
C GLN A 295 -10.47 3.73 11.44
N GLY A 296 -11.46 4.53 11.06
CA GLY A 296 -11.35 5.97 10.88
C GLY A 296 -10.32 6.35 9.81
N GLU A 297 -9.78 7.56 9.93
CA GLU A 297 -8.79 8.12 9.01
C GLU A 297 -7.39 7.59 9.34
N PHE A 298 -7.12 6.29 9.16
CA PHE A 298 -5.78 5.77 9.38
C PHE A 298 -4.74 6.42 8.43
N PRO A 299 -3.48 6.61 8.86
CA PRO A 299 -2.39 7.15 8.05
C PRO A 299 -2.22 6.43 6.71
N PHE A 300 -2.13 7.21 5.62
CA PHE A 300 -1.90 6.71 4.27
C PHE A 300 -0.73 7.44 3.63
N TYR A 301 0.47 6.84 3.63
CA TYR A 301 1.67 7.44 3.07
C TYR A 301 2.02 6.81 1.73
N TYR A 302 2.41 7.61 0.74
CA TYR A 302 2.68 7.07 -0.59
C TYR A 302 3.88 7.69 -1.27
N CYS A 303 4.51 6.95 -2.16
CA CYS A 303 5.56 7.48 -3.02
C CYS A 303 4.97 8.18 -4.23
N GLN A 304 5.49 9.37 -4.55
CA GLN A 304 5.41 9.88 -5.90
C GLN A 304 6.24 8.98 -6.84
N ILE A 305 5.78 8.74 -8.07
CA ILE A 305 6.57 7.95 -9.02
C ILE A 305 7.93 8.63 -9.27
N ALA A 306 8.98 7.82 -9.34
CA ALA A 306 10.32 8.32 -9.61
C ALA A 306 10.47 8.66 -11.11
N PRO A 307 11.32 9.64 -11.48
CA PRO A 307 11.57 9.95 -12.88
C PRO A 307 12.13 8.77 -13.67
N TYR A 308 11.55 8.54 -14.85
CA TYR A 308 11.91 7.48 -15.79
C TYR A 308 11.58 7.95 -17.22
N ASP A 309 12.44 7.62 -18.19
CA ASP A 309 12.19 7.99 -19.58
C ASP A 309 11.16 7.04 -20.23
N TYR A 310 9.88 7.41 -20.16
CA TYR A 310 8.79 6.67 -20.80
C TYR A 310 8.86 6.67 -22.34
N GLY A 311 9.72 7.50 -22.95
CA GLY A 311 10.00 7.42 -24.39
C GLY A 311 10.61 6.07 -24.80
N ILE A 312 11.33 5.41 -23.88
CA ILE A 312 11.96 4.11 -24.12
C ILE A 312 10.94 2.99 -24.33
N ILE A 313 9.77 3.09 -23.71
CA ILE A 313 8.68 2.10 -23.85
C ILE A 313 7.53 2.58 -24.74
N THR A 314 7.65 3.78 -25.30
CA THR A 314 6.66 4.32 -26.24
C THR A 314 6.91 3.72 -27.62
N GLU A 315 5.86 3.18 -28.25
CA GLU A 315 5.97 2.62 -29.61
C GLU A 315 6.46 3.68 -30.61
N PRO A 316 7.33 3.31 -31.58
CA PRO A 316 7.78 4.24 -32.62
C PRO A 316 6.59 4.90 -33.35
N GLY A 317 6.65 6.24 -33.49
CA GLY A 317 5.60 7.02 -34.15
C GLY A 317 4.41 7.38 -33.26
N LYS A 318 4.38 6.96 -31.99
CA LYS A 318 3.41 7.43 -31.00
C LYS A 318 3.94 8.64 -30.23
N ASN A 319 3.03 9.49 -29.77
CA ASN A 319 3.36 10.60 -28.90
C ASN A 319 3.85 10.07 -27.54
N VAL A 320 5.02 10.53 -27.11
CA VAL A 320 5.55 10.23 -25.78
C VAL A 320 4.73 10.98 -24.74
N ILE A 321 4.09 10.23 -23.85
CA ILE A 321 3.32 10.82 -22.76
C ILE A 321 4.27 11.28 -21.67
N ASN A 322 4.02 12.47 -21.13
CA ASN A 322 4.81 13.05 -20.05
C ASN A 322 4.28 12.61 -18.68
N SER A 323 5.03 11.76 -17.98
CA SER A 323 4.71 11.26 -16.65
C SER A 323 4.75 12.34 -15.54
N ALA A 324 5.26 13.54 -15.82
CA ALA A 324 5.14 14.68 -14.89
C ALA A 324 3.67 15.02 -14.58
N TYR A 325 2.74 14.80 -15.52
CA TYR A 325 1.31 14.95 -15.26
C TYR A 325 0.81 13.97 -14.19
N LEU A 326 1.31 12.73 -14.17
CA LEU A 326 0.95 11.80 -13.10
C LEU A 326 1.56 12.22 -11.75
N ARG A 327 2.80 12.73 -11.75
CA ARG A 327 3.45 13.27 -10.54
C ARG A 327 2.65 14.44 -9.96
N GLU A 328 2.18 15.35 -10.81
CA GLU A 328 1.28 16.44 -10.42
C GLU A 328 0.00 15.89 -9.76
N GLN A 329 -0.61 14.85 -10.34
CA GLN A 329 -1.83 14.26 -9.80
C GLN A 329 -1.59 13.58 -8.44
N GLN A 330 -0.44 12.92 -8.25
CA GLN A 330 -0.03 12.40 -6.95
C GLN A 330 0.19 13.53 -5.93
N ALA A 331 0.75 14.67 -6.33
CA ALA A 331 0.92 15.83 -5.47
C ALA A 331 -0.43 16.45 -5.05
N MET A 332 -1.42 16.46 -5.94
CA MET A 332 -2.77 16.94 -5.62
C MET A 332 -3.47 16.09 -4.55
N VAL A 333 -3.25 14.77 -4.52
CA VAL A 333 -3.92 13.86 -3.58
C VAL A 333 -3.63 14.20 -2.12
N GLU A 334 -2.41 14.65 -1.82
CA GLU A 334 -2.00 15.04 -0.47
C GLU A 334 -2.88 16.17 0.13
N HIS A 335 -3.48 16.99 -0.74
CA HIS A 335 -4.39 18.07 -0.36
C HIS A 335 -5.88 17.68 -0.47
N ARG A 336 -6.20 16.51 -1.03
CA ARG A 336 -7.58 16.02 -1.21
C ARG A 336 -8.03 15.07 -0.10
N VAL A 337 -7.09 14.38 0.55
CA VAL A 337 -7.39 13.43 1.62
C VAL A 337 -6.57 13.75 2.88
N GLY A 338 -7.23 13.70 4.04
CA GLY A 338 -6.57 13.94 5.32
C GLY A 338 -5.69 12.77 5.76
N ASN A 339 -4.87 13.00 6.78
CA ASN A 339 -3.95 12.00 7.35
C ASN A 339 -3.18 11.19 6.30
N SER A 340 -2.68 11.89 5.28
CA SER A 340 -1.82 11.33 4.24
C SER A 340 -0.54 12.14 4.10
N GLY A 341 0.41 11.60 3.34
CA GLY A 341 1.64 12.30 3.00
C GLY A 341 2.35 11.64 1.83
N MET A 342 3.05 12.44 1.05
CA MET A 342 3.74 11.98 -0.15
C MET A 342 5.27 12.04 0.00
N ALA A 343 5.93 10.91 -0.22
CA ALA A 343 7.37 10.86 -0.39
C ALA A 343 7.73 11.24 -1.84
N VAL A 344 8.32 12.42 -2.04
CA VAL A 344 8.83 12.86 -3.35
C VAL A 344 10.10 12.09 -3.70
N LEU A 345 10.22 11.60 -4.94
CA LEU A 345 11.32 10.75 -5.42
C LEU A 345 12.07 11.32 -6.63
N LEU A 346 12.02 12.64 -6.83
CA LEU A 346 12.59 13.31 -8.01
C LEU A 346 14.14 13.18 -8.11
N ASP A 347 14.82 12.89 -7.02
CA ASP A 347 16.27 12.61 -6.92
C ASP A 347 16.61 11.10 -6.81
N ALA A 348 15.58 10.25 -6.88
CA ALA A 348 15.68 8.80 -6.69
C ALA A 348 15.32 8.00 -7.96
N GLY A 349 15.16 8.66 -9.10
CA GLY A 349 14.86 8.04 -10.39
C GLY A 349 16.05 7.39 -11.08
N MET A 350 15.78 6.75 -12.22
CA MET A 350 16.78 6.19 -13.13
C MET A 350 16.28 6.34 -14.56
N LYS A 351 17.05 7.02 -15.42
CA LYS A 351 16.59 7.37 -16.78
C LYS A 351 16.13 6.16 -17.58
N THR A 352 16.90 5.09 -17.53
CA THR A 352 16.71 3.89 -18.36
C THR A 352 16.10 2.71 -17.61
N GLY A 353 15.71 2.89 -16.35
CA GLY A 353 15.17 1.82 -15.51
C GLY A 353 13.95 2.27 -14.72
N ILE A 354 12.78 1.67 -15.01
CA ILE A 354 11.52 1.98 -14.32
C ILE A 354 11.52 1.53 -12.84
N HIS A 355 12.45 0.65 -12.45
CA HIS A 355 12.67 0.23 -11.07
C HIS A 355 14.01 0.76 -10.56
N PRO A 356 14.07 2.00 -10.05
CA PRO A 356 15.31 2.57 -9.56
C PRO A 356 15.81 1.84 -8.30
N GLY A 357 17.14 1.73 -8.18
CA GLY A 357 17.80 1.01 -7.08
C GLY A 357 17.74 1.70 -5.71
N LYS A 358 17.42 3.01 -5.66
CA LYS A 358 17.36 3.85 -4.45
C LYS A 358 16.14 3.56 -3.55
N LYS A 359 15.87 2.30 -3.23
CA LYS A 359 14.72 1.86 -2.41
C LYS A 359 14.80 2.29 -0.95
N LYS A 360 16.03 2.44 -0.43
CA LYS A 360 16.28 2.98 0.91
C LYS A 360 15.69 4.39 1.05
N VAL A 361 15.94 5.26 0.06
CA VAL A 361 15.41 6.63 0.04
C VAL A 361 13.88 6.63 0.10
N ALA A 362 13.22 5.80 -0.70
CA ALA A 362 11.76 5.69 -0.70
C ALA A 362 11.19 5.22 0.64
N GLY A 363 11.72 4.11 1.18
CA GLY A 363 11.25 3.56 2.45
C GLY A 363 11.49 4.49 3.64
N GLU A 364 12.66 5.13 3.70
CA GLU A 364 13.02 6.04 4.79
C GLU A 364 12.23 7.36 4.75
N ARG A 365 11.90 7.89 3.56
CA ARG A 365 11.02 9.06 3.44
C ARG A 365 9.59 8.75 3.91
N LEU A 366 9.06 7.59 3.56
CA LEU A 366 7.78 7.11 4.09
C LEU A 366 7.82 6.94 5.62
N ALA A 367 8.93 6.44 6.16
CA ALA A 367 9.08 6.27 7.61
C ALA A 367 9.16 7.63 8.33
N ARG A 368 9.87 8.62 7.78
CA ARG A 368 9.88 9.99 8.31
C ARG A 368 8.48 10.59 8.35
N LEU A 369 7.67 10.40 7.29
CA LEU A 369 6.27 10.83 7.29
C LEU A 369 5.49 10.20 8.44
N ALA A 370 5.61 8.89 8.64
CA ALA A 370 4.95 8.21 9.75
C ALA A 370 5.45 8.69 11.12
N LEU A 371 6.77 8.80 11.33
CA LEU A 371 7.34 9.26 12.60
C LEU A 371 6.85 10.67 12.98
N VAL A 372 6.81 11.60 12.04
CA VAL A 372 6.39 12.98 12.29
C VAL A 372 4.88 13.11 12.39
N LYS A 373 4.13 12.58 11.42
CA LYS A 373 2.67 12.81 11.29
C LYS A 373 1.83 11.83 12.10
N THR A 374 2.29 10.59 12.30
CA THR A 374 1.58 9.57 13.10
C THR A 374 2.06 9.53 14.55
N TYR A 375 3.37 9.55 14.77
CA TYR A 375 3.95 9.38 16.12
C TYR A 375 4.37 10.70 16.78
N GLY A 376 4.18 11.83 16.09
CA GLY A 376 4.39 13.16 16.66
C GLY A 376 5.86 13.53 16.88
N MET A 377 6.81 12.83 16.26
CA MET A 377 8.23 13.14 16.33
C MET A 377 8.49 14.60 15.90
N LYS A 378 9.23 15.35 16.73
CA LYS A 378 9.57 16.76 16.49
C LYS A 378 11.03 16.90 16.07
N GLY A 379 11.35 18.02 15.43
CA GLY A 379 12.72 18.33 14.99
C GLY A 379 13.18 17.58 13.74
N VAL A 380 12.26 16.91 13.03
CA VAL A 380 12.54 16.20 11.78
C VAL A 380 11.61 16.72 10.69
N THR A 381 12.18 17.11 9.56
CA THR A 381 11.42 17.46 8.36
C THR A 381 11.10 16.19 7.57
N ALA A 382 9.81 15.99 7.29
CA ALA A 382 9.30 14.80 6.61
C ALA A 382 8.53 15.10 5.32
N GLU A 383 8.05 16.33 5.17
CA GLU A 383 7.27 16.75 4.02
C GLU A 383 8.15 17.58 3.09
N SER A 384 8.10 17.28 1.80
CA SER A 384 8.85 18.03 0.80
C SER A 384 8.23 19.42 0.58
N PRO A 385 9.01 20.44 0.21
CA PRO A 385 8.45 21.74 -0.13
C PRO A 385 7.43 21.65 -1.26
N TYR A 386 6.38 22.45 -1.15
CA TYR A 386 5.32 22.50 -2.15
C TYR A 386 5.33 23.83 -2.87
N TYR A 387 5.20 23.80 -4.19
CA TYR A 387 5.01 24.99 -4.98
C TYR A 387 3.65 25.63 -4.68
N THR A 388 3.63 26.92 -4.34
CA THR A 388 2.39 27.65 -4.01
C THR A 388 2.03 28.74 -5.01
N GLY A 389 2.97 29.20 -5.82
CA GLY A 389 2.69 30.23 -6.81
C GLY A 389 3.92 30.89 -7.42
N MET A 390 3.67 31.76 -8.38
CA MET A 390 4.68 32.59 -9.02
C MET A 390 4.25 34.05 -9.08
N GLU A 391 5.21 34.95 -9.03
CA GLU A 391 5.07 36.38 -9.29
C GLU A 391 6.02 36.76 -10.43
N VAL A 392 5.59 37.63 -11.35
CA VAL A 392 6.47 38.15 -12.42
C VAL A 392 6.88 39.57 -12.09
N LYS A 393 8.20 39.83 -12.05
CA LYS A 393 8.77 41.18 -11.96
C LYS A 393 9.60 41.45 -13.20
N ASN A 394 9.08 42.32 -14.06
CA ASN A 394 9.65 42.59 -15.38
C ASN A 394 9.74 41.29 -16.21
N ASP A 395 10.95 40.80 -16.45
CA ASP A 395 11.27 39.60 -17.23
C ASP A 395 11.61 38.38 -16.35
N THR A 396 11.52 38.52 -15.03
CA THR A 396 11.97 37.51 -14.07
C THR A 396 10.79 36.98 -13.26
N VAL A 397 10.66 35.66 -13.24
CA VAL A 397 9.68 34.94 -12.41
C VAL A 397 10.27 34.70 -11.02
N ILE A 398 9.47 34.94 -9.99
CA ILE A 398 9.77 34.62 -8.59
C ILE A 398 8.87 33.47 -8.17
N VAL A 399 9.45 32.33 -7.80
CA VAL A 399 8.72 31.13 -7.41
C VAL A 399 8.63 31.03 -5.88
N SER A 400 7.43 30.73 -5.39
CA SER A 400 7.11 30.61 -3.96
C SER A 400 6.82 29.17 -3.56
N PHE A 401 7.25 28.82 -2.34
CA PHE A 401 7.08 27.49 -1.78
C PHE A 401 6.52 27.57 -0.35
N ASP A 402 5.69 26.60 0.02
CA ASP A 402 5.42 26.26 1.42
C ASP A 402 6.35 25.12 1.89
N ARG A 403 6.21 24.71 3.16
CA ARG A 403 6.93 23.56 3.75
C ARG A 403 8.47 23.63 3.58
N ALA A 404 9.00 24.85 3.55
CA ALA A 404 10.43 25.15 3.43
C ALA A 404 10.87 26.10 4.55
N PRO A 405 10.93 25.66 5.82
CA PRO A 405 11.25 26.53 6.96
C PRO A 405 12.65 27.13 6.86
N MET A 406 13.59 26.40 6.26
CA MET A 406 14.96 26.87 5.95
C MET A 406 15.12 27.34 4.50
N TRP A 407 14.00 27.59 3.82
CA TRP A 407 13.92 27.89 2.39
C TRP A 407 14.44 26.78 1.47
N ILE A 408 14.31 27.00 0.16
CA ILE A 408 14.81 26.09 -0.87
C ILE A 408 16.32 26.25 -1.05
N ASN A 409 17.01 25.13 -1.27
CA ASN A 409 18.43 25.03 -1.60
C ASN A 409 18.66 24.16 -2.85
N CYS A 410 19.85 24.23 -3.43
CA CYS A 410 20.28 23.38 -4.53
C CYS A 410 21.50 22.53 -4.14
N LYS A 411 21.51 22.01 -2.90
CA LYS A 411 22.58 21.25 -2.25
C LYS A 411 23.95 21.94 -2.28
N ASP A 412 24.74 21.67 -3.31
CA ASP A 412 26.13 22.13 -3.48
C ASP A 412 26.24 23.45 -4.25
N ARG A 413 25.12 24.01 -4.70
CA ARG A 413 25.06 25.24 -5.51
C ARG A 413 23.84 26.10 -5.15
N PHE A 414 23.76 27.28 -5.78
CA PHE A 414 22.63 28.22 -5.67
C PHE A 414 21.86 28.38 -6.99
N GLU A 415 22.04 27.47 -7.94
CA GLU A 415 21.40 27.49 -9.25
C GLU A 415 20.73 26.15 -9.57
N SER A 416 19.62 26.21 -10.33
CA SER A 416 18.93 25.02 -10.85
C SER A 416 18.88 25.06 -12.38
N TYR A 417 18.95 23.87 -12.99
CA TYR A 417 18.93 23.68 -14.45
C TYR A 417 17.62 23.10 -14.97
N ASN A 418 16.66 22.86 -14.08
CA ASN A 418 15.44 22.12 -14.39
C ASN A 418 14.21 23.02 -14.58
N PHE A 419 14.41 24.34 -14.68
CA PHE A 419 13.35 25.31 -14.90
C PHE A 419 13.14 25.62 -16.38
N GLN A 420 11.87 25.79 -16.73
CA GLN A 420 11.44 26.30 -18.02
C GLN A 420 10.40 27.40 -17.81
N VAL A 421 10.37 28.39 -18.70
CA VAL A 421 9.35 29.44 -18.71
C VAL A 421 8.73 29.57 -20.10
N ALA A 422 7.47 30.00 -20.16
CA ALA A 422 6.75 30.24 -21.41
C ALA A 422 6.15 31.65 -21.42
N GLY A 423 6.08 32.24 -22.61
CA GLY A 423 5.34 33.48 -22.88
C GLY A 423 3.90 33.19 -23.29
N LYS A 424 3.20 34.20 -23.82
CA LYS A 424 1.82 34.06 -24.31
C LYS A 424 1.67 33.09 -25.48
N ASP A 425 2.77 32.77 -26.17
CA ASP A 425 2.86 31.76 -27.23
C ASP A 425 2.78 30.32 -26.71
N ARG A 426 2.85 30.12 -25.37
CA ARG A 426 2.78 28.84 -24.68
C ARG A 426 3.93 27.88 -25.00
N VAL A 427 5.02 28.40 -25.57
CA VAL A 427 6.22 27.61 -25.85
C VAL A 427 7.18 27.71 -24.66
N PHE A 428 7.49 26.57 -24.06
CA PHE A 428 8.42 26.50 -22.94
C PHE A 428 9.86 26.51 -23.42
N TYR A 429 10.67 27.37 -22.81
CA TYR A 429 12.11 27.48 -23.05
C TYR A 429 12.89 27.26 -21.74
N PRO A 430 14.08 26.64 -21.79
CA PRO A 430 14.96 26.56 -20.64
C PRO A 430 15.22 27.93 -20.02
N ALA A 431 15.27 27.97 -18.69
CA ALA A 431 15.46 29.19 -17.92
C ALA A 431 16.61 29.04 -16.94
N LYS A 432 17.40 30.11 -16.78
CA LYS A 432 18.34 30.23 -15.68
C LYS A 432 17.54 30.40 -14.39
N ALA A 433 17.80 29.57 -13.39
CA ALA A 433 17.19 29.70 -12.08
C ALA A 433 18.26 29.83 -10.97
N TRP A 434 18.06 30.74 -10.03
CA TRP A 434 19.00 30.97 -8.93
C TRP A 434 18.31 31.43 -7.64
N ILE A 435 18.98 31.17 -6.52
CA ILE A 435 18.52 31.59 -5.19
C ILE A 435 19.15 32.94 -4.84
N GLN A 436 18.32 33.92 -4.50
CA GLN A 436 18.78 35.22 -3.99
C GLN A 436 17.88 35.71 -2.87
N ARG A 437 18.45 35.99 -1.69
CA ARG A 437 17.73 36.52 -0.51
C ARG A 437 16.42 35.75 -0.22
N SER A 438 16.52 34.43 -0.14
CA SER A 438 15.38 33.53 0.08
C SER A 438 14.27 33.68 -0.96
N LYS A 439 14.64 33.78 -2.23
CA LYS A 439 13.73 33.74 -3.38
C LYS A 439 14.32 32.86 -4.47
N MET A 440 13.47 32.08 -5.13
CA MET A 440 13.84 31.35 -6.33
C MET A 440 13.49 32.21 -7.55
N LEU A 441 14.51 32.75 -8.21
CA LEU A 441 14.38 33.61 -9.37
C LEU A 441 14.61 32.79 -10.63
N VAL A 442 13.77 32.98 -11.65
CA VAL A 442 13.79 32.20 -12.89
C VAL A 442 13.64 33.15 -14.09
N LYS A 443 14.56 33.08 -15.04
CA LYS A 443 14.59 33.96 -16.21
C LYS A 443 15.04 33.23 -17.47
N SER A 444 14.44 33.55 -18.62
CA SER A 444 14.94 33.15 -19.93
C SER A 444 15.01 34.37 -20.86
N GLU A 445 16.16 34.59 -21.49
CA GLU A 445 16.32 35.68 -22.48
C GLU A 445 15.43 35.49 -23.71
N ARG A 446 14.91 34.27 -23.93
CA ARG A 446 13.95 33.96 -25.01
C ARG A 446 12.51 34.35 -24.66
N VAL A 447 12.24 34.68 -23.40
CA VAL A 447 10.89 34.93 -22.88
C VAL A 447 10.89 36.24 -22.08
N PRO A 448 10.83 37.40 -22.75
CA PRO A 448 10.86 38.70 -22.08
C PRO A 448 9.61 38.99 -21.23
N HIS A 449 8.51 38.28 -21.49
CA HIS A 449 7.24 38.43 -20.78
C HIS A 449 6.72 37.04 -20.36
N PRO A 450 7.30 36.42 -19.33
CA PRO A 450 6.90 35.10 -18.89
C PRO A 450 5.48 35.14 -18.30
N VAL A 451 4.68 34.13 -18.63
CA VAL A 451 3.33 33.93 -18.09
C VAL A 451 3.17 32.57 -17.42
N ALA A 452 4.12 31.66 -17.60
CA ALA A 452 4.17 30.39 -16.90
C ALA A 452 5.60 29.92 -16.61
N VAL A 453 5.73 29.09 -15.58
CA VAL A 453 6.95 28.42 -15.14
C VAL A 453 6.67 26.93 -14.90
N ARG A 454 7.65 26.10 -15.24
CA ARG A 454 7.69 24.66 -14.95
C ARG A 454 9.01 24.31 -14.31
N TYR A 455 9.00 23.34 -13.39
CA TYR A 455 10.18 22.75 -12.80
C TYR A 455 10.13 21.24 -12.93
N GLY A 456 11.19 20.66 -13.51
CA GLY A 456 11.34 19.20 -13.66
C GLY A 456 10.13 18.52 -14.29
N PHE A 457 9.41 19.22 -15.18
CA PHE A 457 8.14 18.78 -15.75
C PHE A 457 8.35 17.93 -17.01
N GLU A 458 9.18 16.91 -16.89
CA GLU A 458 9.60 16.01 -17.98
C GLU A 458 9.53 14.54 -17.52
N ASN A 459 9.62 13.58 -18.45
CA ASN A 459 9.61 12.16 -18.09
C ASN A 459 10.72 11.79 -17.10
N TYR A 460 11.96 12.10 -17.49
CA TYR A 460 13.14 11.95 -16.65
C TYR A 460 13.73 13.31 -16.32
N VAL A 461 14.06 13.51 -15.05
CA VAL A 461 14.82 14.64 -14.53
C VAL A 461 15.57 14.16 -13.29
N GLU A 462 16.75 14.71 -13.03
CA GLU A 462 17.40 14.59 -11.73
C GLU A 462 17.09 15.85 -10.93
N GLY A 463 16.18 15.74 -9.96
CA GLY A 463 15.71 16.88 -9.17
C GLY A 463 16.87 17.58 -8.44
N ASP A 464 16.95 18.90 -8.59
CA ASP A 464 18.05 19.73 -8.05
C ASP A 464 17.60 20.85 -7.10
N LEU A 465 16.30 20.94 -6.78
CA LEU A 465 15.78 21.76 -5.67
C LEU A 465 15.40 20.90 -4.47
N PHE A 466 15.75 21.37 -3.27
CA PHE A 466 15.50 20.71 -2.01
C PHE A 466 15.04 21.69 -0.94
N GLY A 467 14.18 21.25 -0.02
CA GLY A 467 14.02 21.86 1.30
C GLY A 467 14.76 20.99 2.29
N GLU A 468 15.79 21.52 2.93
CA GLU A 468 16.77 20.71 3.67
C GLU A 468 17.27 19.54 2.78
N ASP A 469 16.99 18.28 3.11
CA ASP A 469 17.39 17.09 2.35
C ASP A 469 16.25 16.47 1.50
N LEU A 470 15.06 17.08 1.47
CA LEU A 470 13.90 16.57 0.73
C LEU A 470 13.71 17.27 -0.62
N PRO A 471 13.58 16.53 -1.74
CA PRO A 471 13.47 17.12 -3.07
C PRO A 471 12.12 17.81 -3.26
N VAL A 472 12.12 18.92 -3.98
CA VAL A 472 10.90 19.53 -4.52
C VAL A 472 10.35 18.64 -5.63
N SER A 473 9.03 18.49 -5.68
CA SER A 473 8.34 17.74 -6.73
C SER A 473 8.29 18.51 -8.06
N SER A 474 8.02 17.81 -9.18
CA SER A 474 7.66 18.47 -10.43
C SER A 474 6.43 19.37 -10.23
N PHE A 475 6.46 20.57 -10.78
CA PHE A 475 5.30 21.45 -10.78
C PHE A 475 5.24 22.30 -12.06
N ARG A 476 4.06 22.85 -12.29
CA ARG A 476 3.79 23.84 -13.33
C ARG A 476 2.85 24.91 -12.80
N SER A 477 2.90 26.09 -13.39
CA SER A 477 1.97 27.18 -13.11
C SER A 477 0.87 27.33 -14.15
N ASP A 478 1.00 26.68 -15.30
CA ASP A 478 0.02 26.70 -16.38
C ASP A 478 -1.09 25.65 -16.19
N ASP A 479 -2.25 25.93 -16.77
CA ASP A 479 -3.46 25.10 -16.74
C ASP A 479 -3.88 24.58 -18.13
N TRP A 480 -3.10 24.85 -19.18
CA TRP A 480 -3.40 24.49 -20.57
C TRP A 480 -2.78 23.19 -21.06
#